data_AF-A0AAN8RLR0-F1
#
_entry.id   AF-A0AAN8RLR0-F1
#
_cell.length_a   1.000
_cell.length_b   1.000
_cell.length_c   1.000
_cell.angle_alpha   90.00
_cell.angle_beta   90.00
_cell.angle_gamma   90.00
#
_symmetry.space_group_name_H-M   'P 1'
#
loop_
_entity.id
_entity.type
_entity.pdbx_description
1 polymer ?
#
loop_
_entity_poly.entity_id
_entity_poly.type
_entity_poly.pdbx_seq_one_letter_code
_entity_poly.pdbx_strand_id
1 'polypeptide(L)'
;MNIPSLPFPTLPTKNGYKYTIRQATTSDIPSLTVIHFTAFGDEIDQIIPNNIDGQAWMSEAFRVCFEEFGNDCLTVVVIAGEVGGYGGGDGDDGLEGGGEIVAYARYILPTREVWNNMYSYPKAVGGMEQDRIDKFLGGLEEQHSQVMGWEGGRVGVKHLWFENLATHPSHRKLGIGRALVGYLCTLADEMGLEVYLDASDFGMGLYEKFGFETVEGVGNRAVSVPMVRRVKG
;
A
#
# COMPACT_ATOMS: atom_id res chain seq x y z
N MET A 1 10.63 3.06 16.98
CA MET A 1 11.26 3.45 15.70
C MET A 1 10.07 3.82 14.84
N ASN A 2 10.10 4.96 14.19
CA ASN A 2 8.95 5.46 13.43
C ASN A 2 9.40 5.65 11.98
N ILE A 3 8.46 5.62 11.04
CA ILE A 3 8.77 5.90 9.63
C ILE A 3 9.15 7.38 9.52
N PRO A 4 10.34 7.73 9.01
CA PRO A 4 10.78 9.11 8.90
C PRO A 4 10.01 9.83 7.79
N SER A 5 9.90 11.16 7.92
CA SER A 5 9.43 12.01 6.83
C SER A 5 10.59 12.33 5.90
N LEU A 6 10.58 11.73 4.70
CA LEU A 6 11.51 12.05 3.62
C LEU A 6 10.78 12.79 2.49
N PRO A 7 11.48 13.69 1.75
CA PRO A 7 10.90 14.34 0.58
C PRO A 7 10.37 13.32 -0.44
N PHE A 8 9.15 13.52 -0.92
CA PHE A 8 8.58 12.66 -1.96
C PHE A 8 9.31 12.87 -3.30
N PRO A 9 9.43 11.81 -4.13
CA PRO A 9 10.03 11.94 -5.44
C PRO A 9 9.17 12.80 -6.37
N THR A 10 9.80 13.52 -7.28
CA THR A 10 9.09 14.24 -8.33
C THR A 10 8.70 13.28 -9.46
N LEU A 11 7.48 13.45 -9.96
CA LEU A 11 6.98 12.71 -11.11
C LEU A 11 6.92 13.64 -12.33
N PRO A 12 7.36 13.19 -13.52
CA PRO A 12 7.28 14.01 -14.72
C PRO A 12 5.82 14.22 -15.12
N THR A 13 5.55 15.38 -15.73
CA THR A 13 4.27 15.60 -16.42
C THR A 13 4.16 14.59 -17.57
N LYS A 14 3.04 13.87 -17.64
CA LYS A 14 2.85 12.82 -18.64
C LYS A 14 1.36 12.67 -18.96
N ASN A 15 1.05 12.41 -20.24
CA ASN A 15 -0.31 12.23 -20.74
C ASN A 15 -1.29 13.36 -20.35
N GLY A 16 -0.81 14.62 -20.31
CA GLY A 16 -1.64 15.77 -19.94
C GLY A 16 -1.87 15.93 -18.44
N TYR A 17 -1.21 15.15 -17.58
CA TYR A 17 -1.33 15.27 -16.13
C TYR A 17 -0.03 15.72 -15.47
N LYS A 18 -0.15 16.63 -14.52
CA LYS A 18 0.86 16.93 -13.49
C LYS A 18 0.55 16.07 -12.26
N TYR A 19 1.57 15.43 -11.70
CA TYR A 19 1.42 14.55 -10.54
C TYR A 19 2.05 15.16 -9.30
N THR A 20 1.34 15.07 -8.18
CA THR A 20 1.84 15.42 -6.85
C THR A 20 1.71 14.25 -5.92
N ILE A 21 2.68 14.09 -5.03
CA ILE A 21 2.70 13.02 -4.02
C ILE A 21 2.59 13.68 -2.65
N ARG A 22 1.70 13.17 -1.79
CA ARG A 22 1.60 13.59 -0.40
C ARG A 22 1.22 12.43 0.50
N GLN A 23 1.45 12.60 1.80
CA GLN A 23 0.84 11.74 2.80
C GLN A 23 -0.69 11.85 2.72
N ALA A 24 -1.35 10.70 2.84
CA ALA A 24 -2.81 10.61 2.89
C ALA A 24 -3.32 10.98 4.28
N THR A 25 -4.56 11.45 4.34
CA THR A 25 -5.28 11.73 5.58
C THR A 25 -6.60 10.96 5.63
N THR A 26 -7.29 11.01 6.76
CA THR A 26 -8.61 10.39 6.91
C THR A 26 -9.66 10.95 5.94
N SER A 27 -9.49 12.18 5.43
CA SER A 27 -10.39 12.73 4.38
C SER A 27 -10.22 12.05 3.03
N ASP A 28 -9.12 11.34 2.79
CA ASP A 28 -8.88 10.61 1.55
C ASP A 28 -9.51 9.22 1.53
N ILE A 29 -10.02 8.72 2.66
CA ILE A 29 -10.59 7.36 2.79
C ILE A 29 -11.60 7.03 1.67
N PRO A 30 -12.58 7.89 1.33
CA PRO A 30 -13.50 7.59 0.24
C PRO A 30 -12.79 7.32 -1.09
N SER A 31 -11.81 8.16 -1.45
CA SER A 31 -11.03 8.01 -2.69
C SER A 31 -10.11 6.80 -2.65
N LEU A 32 -9.51 6.51 -1.49
CA LEU A 32 -8.67 5.33 -1.25
C LEU A 32 -9.46 4.02 -1.41
N THR A 33 -10.68 3.97 -0.88
CA THR A 33 -11.59 2.83 -1.06
C THR A 33 -11.93 2.64 -2.54
N VAL A 34 -12.31 3.71 -3.25
CA VAL A 34 -12.63 3.63 -4.69
C VAL A 34 -11.44 3.11 -5.50
N ILE A 35 -10.24 3.66 -5.29
CA ILE A 35 -9.07 3.22 -6.06
C ILE A 35 -8.62 1.80 -5.70
N HIS A 36 -8.81 1.35 -4.46
CA HIS A 36 -8.48 -0.02 -4.05
C HIS A 36 -9.23 -1.02 -4.94
N PHE A 37 -10.57 -0.94 -4.95
CA PHE A 37 -11.40 -1.81 -5.78
C PHE A 37 -11.12 -1.65 -7.28
N THR A 38 -10.90 -0.42 -7.73
CA THR A 38 -10.57 -0.14 -9.15
C THR A 38 -9.24 -0.76 -9.57
N ALA A 39 -8.28 -0.89 -8.65
CA ALA A 39 -6.95 -1.38 -8.97
C ALA A 39 -6.79 -2.91 -8.86
N PHE A 40 -7.38 -3.53 -7.83
CA PHE A 40 -7.14 -4.94 -7.50
C PHE A 40 -8.09 -5.91 -8.22
N GLY A 41 -9.30 -5.49 -8.59
CA GLY A 41 -10.20 -6.25 -9.47
C GLY A 41 -10.73 -7.57 -8.88
N ASP A 42 -11.25 -8.42 -9.78
CA ASP A 42 -12.20 -9.50 -9.49
C ASP A 42 -11.69 -10.60 -8.53
N GLU A 43 -10.38 -10.81 -8.40
CA GLU A 43 -9.84 -11.87 -7.51
C GLU A 43 -10.01 -11.51 -6.04
N ILE A 44 -9.70 -10.27 -5.66
CA ILE A 44 -9.92 -9.79 -4.29
C ILE A 44 -11.41 -9.61 -4.00
N ASP A 45 -12.21 -9.28 -5.03
CA ASP A 45 -13.66 -9.11 -4.90
C ASP A 45 -14.40 -10.40 -4.47
N GLN A 46 -13.79 -11.58 -4.63
CA GLN A 46 -14.34 -12.84 -4.11
C GLN A 46 -14.18 -13.00 -2.59
N ILE A 47 -13.33 -12.19 -1.96
CA ILE A 47 -13.00 -12.21 -0.54
C ILE A 47 -13.61 -10.97 0.14
N ILE A 48 -13.32 -9.79 -0.42
CA ILE A 48 -13.84 -8.50 0.03
C ILE A 48 -14.66 -7.95 -1.15
N PRO A 49 -15.98 -8.11 -1.17
CA PRO A 49 -16.78 -7.80 -2.36
C PRO A 49 -16.84 -6.31 -2.65
N ASN A 50 -16.76 -5.93 -3.93
CA ASN A 50 -16.99 -4.55 -4.38
C ASN A 50 -18.48 -4.18 -4.37
N ASN A 51 -19.07 -4.16 -3.18
CA ASN A 51 -20.43 -3.73 -2.91
C ASN A 51 -20.42 -2.83 -1.65
N ILE A 52 -21.60 -2.44 -1.17
CA ILE A 52 -21.71 -1.54 -0.01
C ILE A 52 -21.02 -2.10 1.26
N ASP A 53 -21.09 -3.41 1.47
CA ASP A 53 -20.52 -4.04 2.66
C ASP A 53 -18.99 -4.08 2.59
N GLY A 54 -18.43 -4.53 1.46
CA GLY A 54 -16.98 -4.56 1.31
C GLY A 54 -16.35 -3.16 1.20
N GLN A 55 -17.06 -2.18 0.64
CA GLN A 55 -16.62 -0.78 0.69
C GLN A 55 -16.64 -0.21 2.10
N ALA A 56 -17.64 -0.57 2.92
CA ALA A 56 -17.68 -0.21 4.34
C ALA A 56 -16.54 -0.87 5.12
N TRP A 57 -16.31 -2.17 4.91
CA TRP A 57 -15.20 -2.91 5.51
C TRP A 57 -13.83 -2.32 5.12
N MET A 58 -13.61 -2.01 3.84
CA MET A 58 -12.36 -1.44 3.35
C MET A 58 -12.13 -0.03 3.90
N SER A 59 -13.17 0.80 3.96
CA SER A 59 -13.08 2.14 4.54
C SER A 59 -12.72 2.09 6.03
N GLU A 60 -13.27 1.11 6.76
CA GLU A 60 -12.92 0.87 8.15
C GLU A 60 -11.49 0.36 8.31
N ALA A 61 -11.00 -0.50 7.40
CA ALA A 61 -9.61 -0.95 7.41
C ALA A 61 -8.64 0.23 7.20
N PHE A 62 -8.97 1.17 6.29
CA PHE A 62 -8.22 2.41 6.17
C PHE A 62 -8.29 3.25 7.45
N ARG A 63 -9.47 3.41 8.07
CA ARG A 63 -9.64 4.18 9.32
C ARG A 63 -8.76 3.63 10.44
N VAL A 64 -8.81 2.32 10.70
CA VAL A 64 -7.97 1.64 11.70
C VAL A 64 -6.49 1.94 11.43
N CYS A 65 -6.05 1.84 10.18
CA CYS A 65 -4.66 2.16 9.82
C CYS A 65 -4.26 3.60 10.16
N PHE A 66 -5.13 4.58 9.89
CA PHE A 66 -4.84 5.99 10.17
C PHE A 66 -4.90 6.32 11.66
N GLU A 67 -5.84 5.75 12.40
CA GLU A 67 -6.14 6.15 13.77
C GLU A 67 -5.38 5.33 14.81
N GLU A 68 -5.09 4.05 14.52
CA GLU A 68 -4.50 3.14 15.51
C GLU A 68 -3.00 2.90 15.30
N PHE A 69 -2.48 3.01 14.08
CA PHE A 69 -1.06 2.72 13.81
C PHE A 69 -0.15 3.94 13.81
N GLY A 70 -0.70 5.15 13.97
CA GLY A 70 0.06 6.38 14.19
C GLY A 70 1.26 6.54 13.25
N ASN A 71 2.47 6.63 13.82
CA ASN A 71 3.71 6.83 13.06
C ASN A 71 4.36 5.51 12.57
N ASP A 72 3.74 4.37 12.85
CA ASP A 72 4.16 3.05 12.36
C ASP A 72 3.50 2.72 11.01
N CYS A 73 2.53 3.52 10.55
CA CYS A 73 1.89 3.37 9.25
C CYS A 73 1.98 4.68 8.45
N LEU A 74 2.50 4.59 7.23
CA LEU A 74 2.55 5.70 6.28
C LEU A 74 1.79 5.31 5.01
N THR A 75 0.62 5.94 4.81
CA THR A 75 -0.11 5.88 3.54
C THR A 75 0.22 7.11 2.70
N VAL A 76 0.63 6.90 1.45
CA VAL A 76 1.00 7.95 0.50
C VAL A 76 0.08 7.87 -0.70
N VAL A 77 -0.40 9.02 -1.16
CA VAL A 77 -1.26 9.15 -2.36
C VAL A 77 -0.55 9.93 -3.46
N VAL A 78 -0.88 9.58 -4.70
CA VAL A 78 -0.49 10.34 -5.90
C VAL A 78 -1.73 10.96 -6.50
N ILE A 79 -1.69 12.28 -6.66
CA ILE A 79 -2.76 13.10 -7.18
C ILE A 79 -2.42 13.51 -8.60
N ALA A 80 -3.32 13.29 -9.54
CA ALA A 80 -3.22 13.76 -10.92
C ALA A 80 -4.09 15.02 -11.11
N GLY A 81 -3.48 16.11 -11.54
CA GLY A 81 -4.18 17.31 -12.00
C GLY A 81 -3.99 17.50 -13.50
N GLU A 82 -5.06 17.83 -14.23
CA GLU A 82 -4.98 18.11 -15.66
C GLU A 82 -4.18 19.38 -15.96
N VAL A 83 -3.30 19.30 -16.96
CA VAL A 83 -2.53 20.44 -17.45
C VAL A 83 -3.40 21.23 -18.41
N GLY A 84 -3.73 22.47 -18.04
CA GLY A 84 -4.48 23.40 -18.90
C GLY A 84 -6.00 23.38 -18.72
N GLY A 85 -6.52 22.83 -17.62
CA GLY A 85 -7.92 23.01 -17.25
C GLY A 85 -8.29 24.49 -17.12
N TYR A 86 -9.48 24.87 -17.58
CA TYR A 86 -10.00 26.24 -17.46
C TYR A 86 -10.24 26.62 -15.99
N GLY A 87 -9.19 27.04 -15.30
CA GLY A 87 -9.21 27.67 -13.98
C GLY A 87 -8.13 28.74 -13.98
N GLY A 88 -8.53 29.99 -14.19
CA GLY A 88 -7.62 31.10 -14.46
C GLY A 88 -6.84 31.58 -13.24
N GLY A 89 -5.69 32.21 -13.51
CA GLY A 89 -4.92 32.98 -12.55
C GLY A 89 -3.43 32.74 -12.73
N ASP A 90 -2.74 33.71 -13.32
CA ASP A 90 -1.29 33.82 -13.23
C ASP A 90 -0.88 33.88 -11.75
N GLY A 91 -0.12 32.88 -11.31
CA GLY A 91 0.53 32.86 -10.00
C GLY A 91 -0.23 32.10 -8.93
N ASP A 92 -0.15 30.77 -8.96
CA ASP A 92 0.01 29.99 -7.73
C ASP A 92 0.63 28.63 -8.02
N ASP A 93 1.63 28.28 -7.24
CA ASP A 93 2.42 27.06 -7.34
C ASP A 93 1.73 25.95 -6.55
N GLY A 94 0.41 25.91 -6.53
CA GLY A 94 -0.36 25.09 -5.60
C GLY A 94 -1.51 24.43 -6.33
N LEU A 95 -1.49 23.11 -6.41
CA LEU A 95 -2.69 22.33 -6.74
C LEU A 95 -3.67 22.43 -5.56
N GLU A 96 -4.28 23.58 -5.34
CA GLU A 96 -5.46 23.72 -4.49
C GLU A 96 -6.70 23.55 -5.38
N GLY A 97 -7.26 22.34 -5.39
CA GLY A 97 -8.69 22.15 -5.66
C GLY A 97 -9.14 21.40 -6.93
N GLY A 98 -8.30 20.63 -7.63
CA GLY A 98 -8.74 19.99 -8.90
C GLY A 98 -8.09 18.67 -9.31
N GLY A 99 -7.44 17.94 -8.40
CA GLY A 99 -6.76 16.68 -8.74
C GLY A 99 -7.45 15.44 -8.16
N GLU A 100 -7.36 14.32 -8.88
CA GLU A 100 -7.88 13.02 -8.45
C GLU A 100 -6.77 12.14 -7.87
N ILE A 101 -7.07 11.36 -6.83
CA ILE A 101 -6.14 10.33 -6.33
C ILE A 101 -6.12 9.17 -7.33
N VAL A 102 -4.96 8.97 -7.97
CA VAL A 102 -4.77 7.97 -9.03
C VAL A 102 -3.83 6.83 -8.64
N ALA A 103 -3.20 6.91 -7.47
CA ALA A 103 -2.46 5.81 -6.87
C ALA A 103 -2.35 6.00 -5.35
N TYR A 104 -2.14 4.89 -4.63
CA TYR A 104 -1.67 4.94 -3.26
C TYR A 104 -0.72 3.78 -2.95
N ALA A 105 0.07 3.97 -1.89
CA ALA A 105 0.99 2.99 -1.33
C ALA A 105 0.91 3.02 0.19
N ARG A 106 1.05 1.86 0.85
CA ARG A 106 1.07 1.77 2.31
C ARG A 106 2.34 1.08 2.82
N TYR A 107 3.08 1.79 3.66
CA TYR A 107 4.32 1.32 4.29
C TYR A 107 4.09 1.17 5.79
N ILE A 108 4.42 0.01 6.34
CA ILE A 108 4.10 -0.34 7.73
C ILE A 108 5.37 -0.79 8.46
N LEU A 109 5.56 -0.31 9.68
CA LEU A 109 6.46 -0.90 10.67
C LEU A 109 5.66 -1.92 11.50
N PRO A 110 5.95 -3.22 11.38
CA PRO A 110 5.20 -4.26 12.09
C PRO A 110 5.65 -4.34 13.55
N THR A 111 5.22 -3.37 14.36
CA THR A 111 5.34 -3.46 15.82
C THR A 111 4.38 -4.53 16.36
N ARG A 112 4.55 -4.92 17.62
CA ARG A 112 3.65 -5.89 18.28
C ARG A 112 2.19 -5.43 18.25
N GLU A 113 1.95 -4.14 18.44
CA GLU A 113 0.62 -3.55 18.44
C GLU A 113 0.01 -3.57 17.03
N VAL A 114 0.76 -3.16 16.01
CA VAL A 114 0.31 -3.23 14.61
C VAL A 114 0.01 -4.68 14.21
N TRP A 115 0.91 -5.61 14.48
CA TRP A 115 0.74 -7.02 14.11
C TRP A 115 -0.52 -7.65 14.70
N ASN A 116 -0.77 -7.42 16.00
CA ASN A 116 -1.91 -7.98 16.70
C ASN A 116 -3.27 -7.47 16.18
N ASN A 117 -3.29 -6.31 15.53
CA ASN A 117 -4.52 -5.67 15.07
C ASN A 117 -4.73 -5.82 13.56
N MET A 118 -3.67 -5.73 12.76
CA MET A 118 -3.75 -5.66 11.29
C MET A 118 -4.46 -6.87 10.65
N TYR A 119 -4.21 -8.08 11.15
CA TYR A 119 -4.79 -9.30 10.56
C TYR A 119 -6.13 -9.70 11.18
N SER A 120 -6.62 -8.96 12.17
CA SER A 120 -7.81 -9.32 12.96
C SER A 120 -8.97 -8.33 12.84
N TYR A 121 -8.69 -7.11 12.36
CA TYR A 121 -9.66 -6.04 12.18
C TYR A 121 -9.59 -5.44 10.77
N PRO A 122 -10.72 -4.96 10.22
CA PRO A 122 -12.05 -4.98 10.83
C PRO A 122 -12.78 -6.33 10.70
N LYS A 123 -13.84 -6.52 11.50
CA LYS A 123 -14.75 -7.66 11.36
C LYS A 123 -15.64 -7.50 10.14
N ALA A 124 -16.05 -8.62 9.55
CA ALA A 124 -17.01 -8.68 8.46
C ALA A 124 -18.28 -7.91 8.81
N VAL A 125 -18.86 -7.24 7.81
CA VAL A 125 -20.10 -6.49 7.95
C VAL A 125 -21.13 -6.96 6.93
N GLY A 126 -22.42 -6.79 7.25
CA GLY A 126 -23.51 -7.14 6.34
C GLY A 126 -23.46 -8.60 5.88
N GLY A 127 -23.47 -8.80 4.55
CA GLY A 127 -23.42 -10.12 3.91
C GLY A 127 -22.01 -10.68 3.68
N MET A 128 -20.97 -10.10 4.28
CA MET A 128 -19.60 -10.61 4.17
C MET A 128 -19.39 -11.86 5.04
N GLU A 129 -18.57 -12.78 4.54
CA GLU A 129 -18.25 -14.03 5.23
C GLU A 129 -16.96 -13.87 6.04
N GLN A 130 -17.05 -13.78 7.37
CA GLN A 130 -15.89 -13.61 8.26
C GLN A 130 -14.82 -14.68 8.03
N ASP A 131 -15.21 -15.95 7.90
CA ASP A 131 -14.27 -17.06 7.70
C ASP A 131 -13.44 -16.91 6.41
N ARG A 132 -13.98 -16.27 5.37
CA ARG A 132 -13.23 -16.00 4.12
C ARG A 132 -12.17 -14.94 4.34
N ILE A 133 -12.52 -13.88 5.06
CA ILE A 133 -11.60 -12.79 5.41
C ILE A 133 -10.49 -13.33 6.32
N ASP A 134 -10.86 -14.07 7.38
CA ASP A 134 -9.91 -14.64 8.34
C ASP A 134 -8.95 -15.62 7.64
N LYS A 135 -9.45 -16.47 6.74
CA LYS A 135 -8.60 -17.38 5.97
C LYS A 135 -7.64 -16.63 5.06
N PHE A 136 -8.08 -15.55 4.42
CA PHE A 136 -7.24 -14.73 3.56
C PHE A 136 -6.15 -14.01 4.37
N LEU A 137 -6.55 -13.25 5.40
CA LEU A 137 -5.63 -12.49 6.24
C LEU A 137 -4.69 -13.42 7.02
N GLY A 138 -5.18 -14.55 7.53
CA GLY A 138 -4.36 -15.55 8.21
C GLY A 138 -3.31 -16.19 7.30
N GLY A 139 -3.61 -16.37 6.00
CA GLY A 139 -2.63 -16.83 5.03
C GLY A 139 -1.50 -15.81 4.78
N LEU A 140 -1.85 -14.52 4.71
CA LEU A 140 -0.86 -13.44 4.62
C LEU A 140 -0.02 -13.35 5.90
N GLU A 141 -0.66 -13.46 7.08
CA GLU A 141 0.03 -13.46 8.38
C GLU A 141 1.00 -14.64 8.50
N GLU A 142 0.57 -15.86 8.16
CA GLU A 142 1.41 -17.06 8.23
C GLU A 142 2.65 -16.89 7.35
N GLN A 143 2.46 -16.44 6.10
CA GLN A 143 3.53 -16.20 5.15
C GLN A 143 4.52 -15.14 5.66
N HIS A 144 4.00 -13.99 6.10
CA HIS A 144 4.80 -12.91 6.64
C HIS A 144 5.57 -13.35 7.89
N SER A 145 4.92 -14.10 8.79
CA SER A 145 5.53 -14.63 10.02
C SER A 145 6.65 -15.62 9.71
N GLN A 146 6.48 -16.48 8.72
CA GLN A 146 7.43 -17.52 8.35
C GLN A 146 8.69 -16.90 7.73
N VAL A 147 8.52 -15.87 6.89
CA VAL A 147 9.62 -15.22 6.19
C VAL A 147 10.42 -14.29 7.11
N MET A 148 9.73 -13.46 7.91
CA MET A 148 10.39 -12.44 8.73
C MET A 148 10.59 -12.85 10.19
N GLY A 149 10.10 -14.05 10.56
CA GLY A 149 10.26 -14.68 11.86
C GLY A 149 9.46 -13.99 12.95
N TRP A 150 8.14 -14.16 13.00
CA TRP A 150 7.34 -13.62 14.11
C TRP A 150 7.20 -14.63 15.26
N GLU A 151 7.89 -14.39 16.38
CA GLU A 151 7.79 -15.23 17.57
C GLU A 151 7.70 -14.36 18.84
N GLY A 152 6.75 -14.66 19.74
CA GLY A 152 6.63 -13.97 21.03
C GLY A 152 6.36 -12.46 20.95
N GLY A 153 5.81 -11.96 19.83
CA GLY A 153 5.53 -10.55 19.60
C GLY A 153 6.75 -9.74 19.14
N ARG A 154 7.75 -10.39 18.52
CA ARG A 154 8.92 -9.76 17.91
C ARG A 154 9.20 -10.37 16.54
N VAL A 155 9.64 -9.53 15.62
CA VAL A 155 10.24 -9.95 14.35
C VAL A 155 11.65 -10.50 14.59
N GLY A 156 12.01 -11.55 13.87
CA GLY A 156 13.37 -12.09 13.79
C GLY A 156 14.23 -11.21 12.91
N VAL A 157 13.62 -10.61 11.88
CA VAL A 157 14.25 -9.66 10.97
C VAL A 157 13.52 -8.32 11.02
N LYS A 158 14.21 -7.23 11.34
CA LYS A 158 13.60 -5.89 11.31
C LYS A 158 13.37 -5.44 9.87
N HIS A 159 12.16 -4.99 9.56
CA HIS A 159 11.78 -4.66 8.20
C HIS A 159 10.66 -3.61 8.14
N LEU A 160 10.52 -3.00 6.96
CA LEU A 160 9.28 -2.36 6.53
C LEU A 160 8.43 -3.38 5.77
N TRP A 161 7.14 -3.38 6.03
CA TRP A 161 6.16 -4.13 5.26
C TRP A 161 5.50 -3.22 4.25
N PHE A 162 5.53 -3.62 2.99
CA PHE A 162 4.83 -2.94 1.91
C PHE A 162 3.52 -3.66 1.59
N GLU A 163 2.47 -3.19 2.24
CA GLU A 163 1.20 -3.91 2.33
C GLU A 163 0.33 -3.70 1.09
N ASN A 164 0.27 -2.48 0.56
CA ASN A 164 -0.54 -2.18 -0.62
C ASN A 164 0.22 -1.29 -1.62
N LEU A 165 0.03 -1.59 -2.90
CA LEU A 165 0.34 -0.71 -4.02
C LEU A 165 -0.80 -0.74 -5.03
N ALA A 166 -1.57 0.34 -5.10
CA ALA A 166 -2.64 0.50 -6.06
C ALA A 166 -2.31 1.62 -7.04
N THR A 167 -2.57 1.40 -8.32
CA THR A 167 -2.53 2.45 -9.35
C THR A 167 -3.73 2.28 -10.26
N HIS A 168 -4.48 3.36 -10.45
CA HIS A 168 -5.63 3.40 -11.34
C HIS A 168 -5.23 2.91 -12.73
N PRO A 169 -6.01 2.02 -13.39
CA PRO A 169 -5.64 1.42 -14.68
C PRO A 169 -5.19 2.42 -15.75
N SER A 170 -5.85 3.58 -15.88
CA SER A 170 -5.48 4.63 -16.86
C SER A 170 -4.15 5.35 -16.54
N HIS A 171 -3.63 5.21 -15.33
CA HIS A 171 -2.39 5.84 -14.87
C HIS A 171 -1.23 4.83 -14.69
N ARG A 172 -1.43 3.58 -15.08
CA ARG A 172 -0.38 2.54 -15.08
C ARG A 172 0.67 2.79 -16.16
N LYS A 173 1.86 2.23 -15.98
CA LYS A 173 3.01 2.37 -16.92
C LYS A 173 3.48 3.82 -17.13
N LEU A 174 3.12 4.73 -16.21
CA LEU A 174 3.57 6.13 -16.21
C LEU A 174 4.72 6.40 -15.23
N GLY A 175 5.22 5.36 -14.54
CA GLY A 175 6.32 5.48 -13.57
C GLY A 175 5.87 5.69 -12.13
N ILE A 176 4.55 5.82 -11.87
CA ILE A 176 3.99 6.02 -10.53
C ILE A 176 4.37 4.89 -9.57
N GLY A 177 4.08 3.63 -9.92
CA GLY A 177 4.46 2.48 -9.08
C GLY A 177 5.98 2.42 -8.83
N ARG A 178 6.80 2.72 -9.84
CA ARG A 178 8.27 2.81 -9.69
C ARG A 178 8.67 3.89 -8.69
N ALA A 179 8.01 5.05 -8.70
CA ALA A 179 8.32 6.13 -7.77
C ALA A 179 7.96 5.74 -6.32
N LEU A 180 6.81 5.10 -6.11
CA LEU A 180 6.37 4.67 -4.78
C LEU A 180 7.25 3.54 -4.21
N VAL A 181 7.60 2.53 -5.02
CA VAL A 181 8.55 1.47 -4.59
C VAL A 181 9.95 2.05 -4.34
N GLY A 182 10.39 3.01 -5.16
CA GLY A 182 11.67 3.69 -4.94
C GLY A 182 11.69 4.45 -3.62
N TYR A 183 10.62 5.18 -3.30
CA TYR A 183 10.48 5.88 -2.03
C TYR A 183 10.53 4.94 -0.83
N LEU A 184 9.80 3.82 -0.88
CA LEU A 184 9.89 2.74 0.11
C LEU A 184 11.31 2.23 0.30
N CYS A 185 12.03 1.95 -0.79
CA CYS A 185 13.40 1.47 -0.71
C CYS A 185 14.33 2.50 -0.05
N THR A 186 14.15 3.78 -0.36
CA THR A 186 14.91 4.86 0.29
C THR A 186 14.59 4.92 1.79
N LEU A 187 13.31 4.83 2.19
CA LEU A 187 12.94 4.75 3.61
C LEU A 187 13.62 3.58 4.31
N ALA A 188 13.57 2.39 3.70
CA ALA A 188 14.17 1.18 4.26
C ALA A 188 15.69 1.32 4.42
N ASP A 189 16.36 1.84 3.39
CA ASP A 189 17.82 2.04 3.39
C ASP A 189 18.24 3.04 4.49
N GLU A 190 17.53 4.18 4.63
CA GLU A 190 17.80 5.18 5.68
C GLU A 190 17.59 4.62 7.10
N MET A 191 16.66 3.67 7.26
CA MET A 191 16.36 3.04 8.54
C MET A 191 17.20 1.80 8.82
N GLY A 192 18.00 1.33 7.86
CA GLY A 192 18.73 0.07 7.94
C GLY A 192 17.81 -1.15 8.06
N LEU A 193 16.68 -1.13 7.35
CA LEU A 193 15.63 -2.15 7.40
C LEU A 193 15.55 -2.95 6.10
N GLU A 194 15.20 -4.24 6.23
CA GLU A 194 14.76 -5.01 5.07
C GLU A 194 13.36 -4.58 4.64
N VAL A 195 12.89 -5.08 3.49
CA VAL A 195 11.52 -4.86 3.04
C VAL A 195 10.86 -6.20 2.72
N TYR A 196 9.67 -6.40 3.25
CA TYR A 196 8.80 -7.55 2.94
C TYR A 196 7.57 -7.09 2.15
N LEU A 197 7.16 -7.87 1.15
CA LEU A 197 5.89 -7.68 0.45
C LEU A 197 5.35 -9.02 -0.09
N ASP A 198 4.06 -8.99 -0.40
CA ASP A 198 3.36 -10.07 -1.09
C ASP A 198 3.06 -9.62 -2.53
N ALA A 199 3.80 -10.15 -3.49
CA ALA A 199 3.73 -9.75 -4.89
C ALA A 199 2.62 -10.49 -5.63
N SER A 200 1.80 -9.75 -6.38
CA SER A 200 1.01 -10.33 -7.48
C SER A 200 1.90 -10.59 -8.70
N ASP A 201 1.48 -11.49 -9.58
CA ASP A 201 2.17 -11.75 -10.86
C ASP A 201 2.42 -10.47 -11.67
N PHE A 202 1.48 -9.52 -11.62
CA PHE A 202 1.61 -8.22 -12.28
C PHE A 202 2.70 -7.34 -11.65
N GLY A 203 2.87 -7.41 -10.32
CA GLY A 203 3.80 -6.57 -9.56
C GLY A 203 5.24 -7.11 -9.53
N MET A 204 5.45 -8.43 -9.65
CA MET A 204 6.75 -9.08 -9.47
C MET A 204 7.89 -8.41 -10.25
N GLY A 205 7.72 -8.23 -11.56
CA GLY A 205 8.77 -7.64 -12.41
C GLY A 205 9.08 -6.16 -12.12
N LEU A 206 8.23 -5.46 -11.36
CA LEU A 206 8.56 -4.15 -10.80
C LEU A 206 9.48 -4.30 -9.60
N TYR A 207 9.16 -5.21 -8.67
CA TYR A 207 9.90 -5.41 -7.43
C TYR A 207 11.30 -5.97 -7.68
N GLU A 208 11.47 -6.91 -8.62
CA GLU A 208 12.78 -7.45 -9.00
C GLU A 208 13.78 -6.34 -9.40
N LYS A 209 13.31 -5.29 -10.09
CA LYS A 209 14.15 -4.14 -10.49
C LYS A 209 14.68 -3.32 -9.31
N PHE A 210 14.08 -3.48 -8.13
CA PHE A 210 14.51 -2.86 -6.88
C PHE A 210 15.32 -3.79 -5.98
N GLY A 211 15.63 -5.01 -6.45
CA GLY A 211 16.41 -6.01 -5.72
C GLY A 211 15.58 -6.84 -4.75
N PHE A 212 14.27 -6.95 -4.97
CA PHE A 212 13.45 -7.92 -4.26
C PHE A 212 13.64 -9.31 -4.86
N GLU A 213 13.73 -10.32 -4.01
CA GLU A 213 13.86 -11.72 -4.38
C GLU A 213 12.70 -12.53 -3.80
N THR A 214 12.19 -13.50 -4.55
CA THR A 214 11.15 -14.42 -4.09
C THR A 214 11.70 -15.35 -3.01
N VAL A 215 10.91 -15.67 -1.99
CA VAL A 215 11.31 -16.63 -0.95
C VAL A 215 10.82 -18.03 -1.32
N GLU A 216 11.76 -18.92 -1.65
CA GLU A 216 11.43 -20.32 -1.98
C GLU A 216 10.96 -21.11 -0.75
N GLY A 217 10.06 -22.09 -0.96
CA GLY A 217 9.61 -23.00 0.09
C GLY A 217 8.62 -22.42 1.11
N VAL A 218 8.21 -21.15 0.92
CA VAL A 218 7.23 -20.46 1.74
C VAL A 218 6.04 -20.02 0.86
N GLY A 219 4.82 -20.19 1.39
CA GLY A 219 3.61 -19.58 0.83
C GLY A 219 2.57 -20.54 0.24
N ASN A 220 1.31 -20.20 0.46
CA ASN A 220 0.17 -20.79 -0.24
C ASN A 220 -0.01 -20.00 -1.55
N ARG A 221 0.38 -20.58 -2.68
CA ARG A 221 0.42 -19.98 -4.04
C ARG A 221 -0.94 -19.50 -4.60
N ALA A 222 -1.95 -19.34 -3.77
CA ALA A 222 -3.31 -19.09 -4.23
C ALA A 222 -3.57 -17.63 -4.64
N VAL A 223 -2.75 -16.65 -4.19
CA VAL A 223 -2.99 -15.22 -4.53
C VAL A 223 -1.72 -14.34 -4.64
N SER A 224 -0.66 -14.58 -3.86
CA SER A 224 0.55 -13.73 -3.88
C SER A 224 1.84 -14.48 -3.50
N VAL A 225 2.97 -13.99 -3.99
CA VAL A 225 4.32 -14.58 -3.78
C VAL A 225 5.11 -13.70 -2.80
N PRO A 226 5.66 -14.26 -1.71
CA PRO A 226 6.43 -13.46 -0.76
C PRO A 226 7.76 -13.04 -1.40
N MET A 227 8.08 -11.75 -1.31
CA MET A 227 9.37 -11.22 -1.75
C MET A 227 10.03 -10.38 -0.67
N VAL A 228 11.35 -10.48 -0.60
CA VAL A 228 12.18 -9.74 0.36
C VAL A 228 13.24 -8.94 -0.37
N ARG A 229 13.46 -7.69 0.06
CA ARG A 229 14.65 -6.91 -0.27
C ARG A 229 15.51 -6.78 0.98
N ARG A 230 16.73 -7.32 0.93
CA ARG A 230 17.69 -7.26 2.04
C ARG A 230 18.27 -5.86 2.19
N VAL A 231 18.74 -5.53 3.40
CA VAL A 231 19.51 -4.30 3.67
C VAL A 231 20.77 -4.32 2.79
N LYS A 232 21.06 -3.19 2.14
CA LYS A 232 22.35 -3.01 1.46
C LYS A 232 23.43 -2.80 2.52
N GLY A 233 24.37 -3.74 2.60
CA GLY A 233 25.55 -3.65 3.48
C GLY A 233 26.53 -2.56 3.08
#